data_AF-A0A0F9HQP4-F1
#
_entry.id   AF-A0A0F9HQP4-F1
#
_cell.length_a   1.000
_cell.length_b   1.000
_cell.length_c   1.000
_cell.angle_alpha   90.00
_cell.angle_beta   90.00
_cell.angle_gamma   90.00
#
_symmetry.space_group_name_H-M   'P 1'
#
loop_
_entity.id
_entity.type
_entity.pdbx_description
1 polymer ?
#
loop_
_entity_poly.entity_id
_entity_poly.type
_entity_poly.pdbx_seq_one_letter_code
_entity_poly.pdbx_strand_id
1 'polypeptide(L)'
;MADITMLEAAKHSQDELERSVAKIIVEASPVLEYLPQKTITGPAFRYHREASLGTINFRGVGGTYTPDAGVINPLFEPLVILGGEVKVDNFEVEVMSNLLNIKAEKYRMKARQAGIKFSETFFEGDTAVDAYSFDGLRKRLTGNQKIIQSAGGGTLTLAKIDELLDSVLGDGGDKVLWMSPIMRRKVTTLVRAVSGSGLINFTQDAFGKQQVAYAGTPIRIVRREDDGVSFFLYDEDPG
;
A
#
# COMPACT_ATOMS: atom_id res chain seq x y z
N MET A 1 8.53 21.64 -1.33
CA MET A 1 8.51 20.68 -2.46
C MET A 1 7.16 20.00 -2.41
N ALA A 2 6.41 20.04 -3.50
CA ALA A 2 5.09 19.41 -3.57
C ALA A 2 5.26 17.89 -3.61
N ASP A 3 4.42 17.17 -2.87
CA ASP A 3 4.34 15.71 -2.95
C ASP A 3 3.61 15.37 -4.26
N ILE A 4 4.21 14.50 -5.10
CA ILE A 4 3.72 14.18 -6.45
C ILE A 4 3.65 12.66 -6.60
N THR A 5 2.61 12.14 -7.24
CA THR A 5 2.52 10.70 -7.52
C THR A 5 3.46 10.29 -8.66
N MET A 6 3.90 9.02 -8.70
CA MET A 6 4.75 8.54 -9.80
C MET A 6 4.10 8.71 -11.18
N LEU A 7 2.77 8.64 -11.23
CA LEU A 7 2.01 8.84 -12.46
C LEU A 7 2.09 10.29 -12.95
N GLU A 8 2.02 11.25 -12.03
CA GLU A 8 2.19 12.67 -12.35
C GLU A 8 3.64 13.00 -12.70
N ALA A 9 4.61 12.42 -11.99
CA ALA A 9 6.02 12.54 -12.33
C ALA A 9 6.32 12.02 -13.74
N ALA A 10 5.73 10.89 -14.14
CA ALA A 10 5.87 10.34 -15.49
C ALA A 10 5.36 11.31 -16.59
N LYS A 11 4.29 12.07 -16.32
CA LYS A 11 3.78 13.09 -17.27
C LYS A 11 4.77 14.24 -17.49
N HIS A 12 5.62 14.52 -16.50
CA HIS A 12 6.62 15.58 -16.57
C HIS A 12 7.96 15.15 -17.20
N SER A 13 8.24 13.84 -17.35
CA SER A 13 9.46 13.38 -18.04
C SER A 13 9.39 13.67 -19.54
N GLN A 14 10.51 14.13 -20.11
CA GLN A 14 10.66 14.43 -21.55
C GLN A 14 11.05 13.19 -22.38
N ASP A 15 11.55 12.12 -21.74
CA ASP A 15 11.89 10.87 -22.41
C ASP A 15 10.66 9.95 -22.50
N GLU A 16 10.33 9.51 -23.71
CA GLU A 16 9.22 8.60 -23.98
C GLU A 16 9.44 7.22 -23.34
N LEU A 17 10.68 6.73 -23.33
CA LEU A 17 11.01 5.42 -22.77
C LEU A 17 10.83 5.44 -21.25
N GLU A 18 11.37 6.44 -20.57
CA GLU A 18 11.19 6.61 -19.12
C GLU A 18 9.73 6.75 -18.74
N ARG A 19 8.97 7.58 -19.48
CA ARG A 19 7.53 7.73 -19.27
C ARG A 19 6.78 6.41 -19.42
N SER A 20 7.12 5.61 -20.43
CA SER A 20 6.48 4.31 -20.66
C SER A 20 6.80 3.31 -19.54
N VAL A 21 8.05 3.26 -19.08
CA VAL A 21 8.49 2.38 -18.00
C VAL A 21 7.83 2.78 -16.68
N ALA A 22 7.82 4.07 -16.36
CA ALA A 22 7.15 4.58 -15.15
C ALA A 22 5.66 4.26 -15.16
N LYS A 23 4.98 4.44 -16.30
CA LYS A 23 3.56 4.08 -16.46
C LYS A 23 3.32 2.59 -16.20
N ILE A 24 4.15 1.72 -16.77
CA ILE A 24 4.03 0.26 -16.58
C ILE A 24 4.24 -0.13 -15.11
N ILE A 25 5.19 0.50 -14.41
CA ILE A 25 5.44 0.25 -12.99
C ILE A 25 4.21 0.63 -12.15
N VAL A 26 3.61 1.79 -12.40
CA VAL A 26 2.41 2.23 -11.67
C VAL A 26 1.19 1.36 -12.03
N GLU A 27 1.03 0.96 -13.29
CA GLU A 27 -0.06 0.05 -13.68
C GLU A 27 0.04 -1.33 -13.01
N ALA A 28 1.26 -1.83 -12.80
CA ALA A 28 1.51 -3.11 -12.14
C ALA A 28 1.37 -3.02 -10.61
N SER A 29 1.55 -1.84 -10.01
CA SER A 29 1.45 -1.62 -8.57
C SER A 29 0.22 -0.79 -8.22
N PRO A 30 -0.84 -1.39 -7.65
CA PRO A 30 -2.00 -0.62 -7.24
C PRO A 30 -1.68 0.31 -6.06
N VAL A 31 -0.58 0.08 -5.31
CA VAL A 31 -0.15 0.91 -4.19
C VAL A 31 0.49 2.22 -4.67
N LEU A 32 1.35 2.17 -5.68
CA LEU A 32 2.05 3.34 -6.22
C LEU A 32 1.13 4.36 -6.91
N GLU A 33 -0.11 3.97 -7.19
CA GLU A 33 -1.15 4.86 -7.68
C GLU A 33 -1.63 5.84 -6.60
N TYR A 34 -1.76 5.38 -5.35
CA TYR A 34 -2.31 6.17 -4.24
C TYR A 34 -1.22 6.80 -3.37
N LEU A 35 -0.01 6.24 -3.35
CA LEU A 35 1.07 6.71 -2.49
C LEU A 35 1.78 7.93 -3.10
N PRO A 36 1.69 9.13 -2.49
CA PRO A 36 2.46 10.27 -2.93
C PRO A 36 3.95 10.07 -2.60
N GLN A 37 4.83 10.46 -3.51
CA GLN A 37 6.27 10.39 -3.28
C GLN A 37 6.83 11.75 -2.91
N LYS A 38 7.75 11.72 -1.94
CA LYS A 38 8.45 12.90 -1.45
C LYS A 38 9.95 12.74 -1.64
N THR A 39 10.57 13.74 -2.23
CA THR A 39 12.02 13.81 -2.34
C THR A 39 12.63 14.17 -0.99
N ILE A 40 13.61 13.39 -0.56
CA ILE A 40 14.36 13.61 0.68
C ILE A 40 15.82 13.93 0.36
N THR A 41 16.47 14.68 1.24
CA THR A 41 17.92 14.93 1.17
C THR A 41 18.60 14.10 2.24
N GLY A 42 19.40 13.12 1.82
CA GLY A 42 20.11 12.20 2.72
C GLY A 42 19.59 10.76 2.65
N PRO A 43 20.23 9.83 3.38
CA PRO A 43 19.99 8.38 3.26
C PRO A 43 18.73 7.89 3.99
N ALA A 44 18.07 8.74 4.77
CA ALA A 44 16.88 8.36 5.55
C ALA A 44 15.97 9.56 5.81
N PHE A 45 14.66 9.31 5.92
CA PHE A 45 13.69 10.29 6.37
C PHE A 45 13.51 10.21 7.88
N ARG A 46 13.87 11.27 8.60
CA ARG A 46 13.65 11.37 10.05
C ARG A 46 12.33 12.08 10.31
N TYR A 47 11.46 11.45 11.09
CA TYR A 47 10.21 12.05 11.54
C TYR A 47 10.04 11.88 13.04
N HIS A 48 9.21 12.74 13.62
CA HIS A 48 8.91 12.73 15.04
C HIS A 48 7.48 12.22 15.22
N ARG A 49 7.32 11.17 16.04
CA ARG A 49 6.00 10.64 16.40
C ARG A 49 5.74 10.95 17.86
N GLU A 50 4.58 11.54 18.14
CA GLU A 50 4.10 11.71 19.49
C GLU A 50 3.72 10.33 20.06
N ALA A 51 4.35 9.97 21.18
CA ALA A 51 4.16 8.67 21.82
C ALA A 51 3.14 8.73 22.97
N SER A 52 3.14 9.84 23.72
CA SER A 52 2.17 10.10 24.78
C SER A 52 1.93 11.59 24.91
N LEU A 53 0.67 11.96 25.10
CA LEU A 53 0.30 13.30 25.53
C LEU A 53 0.58 13.45 27.02
N GLY A 54 0.88 14.68 27.45
CA GLY A 54 0.92 15.02 28.87
C GLY A 54 -0.48 15.01 29.48
N THR A 55 -0.56 14.82 30.79
CA THR A 55 -1.84 14.77 31.51
C THR A 55 -2.40 16.17 31.82
N ILE A 56 -3.73 16.30 31.80
CA ILE A 56 -4.45 17.51 32.22
C ILE A 56 -5.38 17.14 33.37
N ASN A 57 -5.29 17.86 34.49
CA ASN A 57 -6.07 17.58 35.70
C ASN A 57 -6.80 18.83 36.19
N PHE A 58 -7.98 18.65 36.78
CA PHE A 58 -8.65 19.73 37.52
C PHE A 58 -8.01 19.91 38.89
N ARG A 59 -7.90 21.15 39.37
CA ARG A 59 -7.43 21.45 40.74
C ARG A 59 -8.43 22.30 41.51
N GLY A 60 -8.49 22.08 42.82
CA GLY A 60 -9.22 22.95 43.74
C GLY A 60 -8.50 24.28 44.02
N VAL A 61 -9.23 25.22 44.62
CA VAL A 61 -8.68 26.54 45.02
C VAL A 61 -7.56 26.34 46.04
N GLY A 62 -6.37 26.86 45.75
CA GLY A 62 -5.17 26.70 46.57
C GLY A 62 -4.29 25.48 46.23
N GLY A 63 -4.70 24.61 45.29
CA GLY A 63 -3.90 23.47 44.85
C GLY A 63 -2.80 23.82 43.84
N THR A 64 -1.89 22.88 43.58
CA THR A 64 -0.84 22.96 42.54
C THR A 64 -1.08 21.94 41.42
N TYR A 65 -0.49 22.17 40.25
CA TYR A 65 -0.45 21.19 39.17
C TYR A 65 0.90 20.45 39.20
N THR A 66 0.89 19.15 38.91
CA THR A 66 2.13 18.41 38.64
C THR A 66 2.54 18.67 37.18
N PRO A 67 3.73 19.24 36.93
CA PRO A 67 4.22 19.41 35.57
C PRO A 67 4.47 18.04 34.93
N ASP A 68 3.90 17.84 33.75
CA ASP A 68 4.11 16.66 32.91
C ASP A 68 4.27 17.13 31.46
N ALA A 69 5.14 16.45 30.71
CA ALA A 69 5.44 16.79 29.32
C ALA A 69 5.23 15.56 28.45
N GLY A 70 4.58 15.74 27.30
CA GLY A 70 4.40 14.68 26.32
C GLY A 70 5.75 14.14 25.82
N VAL A 71 5.76 12.87 25.44
CA VAL A 71 6.96 12.19 24.92
C VAL A 71 6.91 12.17 23.39
N ILE A 72 7.95 12.71 22.76
CA ILE A 72 8.13 12.67 21.31
C ILE A 72 9.31 11.76 20.98
N ASN A 73 9.05 10.72 20.20
CA ASN A 73 10.08 9.77 19.76
C ASN A 73 10.54 10.12 18.33
N PRO A 74 11.86 10.26 18.09
CA PRO A 74 12.38 10.30 16.73
C PRO A 74 12.36 8.90 16.13
N LEU A 75 11.77 8.77 14.94
CA LEU A 75 11.82 7.57 14.11
C LEU A 75 12.54 7.89 12.80
N PHE A 76 13.07 6.85 12.16
CA PHE A 76 13.85 6.93 10.94
C PHE A 76 13.34 5.92 9.94
N GLU A 77 13.24 6.35 8.69
CA GLU A 77 12.88 5.49 7.56
C GLU A 77 14.05 5.46 6.57
N PRO A 78 14.75 4.33 6.40
CA PRO A 78 15.90 4.25 5.50
C PRO A 78 15.46 4.29 4.03
N LEU A 79 16.27 4.92 3.18
CA LEU A 79 16.11 4.86 1.73
C LEU A 79 16.74 3.55 1.22
N VAL A 80 15.97 2.78 0.45
CA VAL A 80 16.43 1.53 -0.17
C VAL A 80 16.43 1.63 -1.69
N ILE A 81 17.29 0.85 -2.33
CA ILE A 81 17.44 0.85 -3.79
C ILE A 81 16.75 -0.39 -4.35
N LEU A 82 15.72 -0.18 -5.17
CA LEU A 82 15.04 -1.23 -5.93
C LEU A 82 15.42 -1.10 -7.40
N GLY A 83 15.87 -2.20 -8.01
CA GLY A 83 16.24 -2.20 -9.42
C GLY A 83 16.48 -3.60 -9.99
N GLY A 84 16.74 -3.67 -11.29
CA GLY A 84 17.13 -4.90 -11.95
C GLY A 84 17.67 -4.67 -13.36
N GLU A 85 18.58 -5.53 -13.78
CA GLU A 85 19.24 -5.41 -15.09
C GLU A 85 18.62 -6.32 -16.15
N VAL A 86 18.68 -5.87 -17.40
CA VAL A 86 18.33 -6.63 -18.60
C VAL A 86 19.55 -6.64 -19.52
N LYS A 87 19.99 -7.83 -19.94
CA LYS A 87 21.06 -8.02 -20.92
C LYS A 87 20.48 -8.76 -22.12
N VAL A 88 20.73 -8.26 -23.32
CA VAL A 88 20.30 -8.85 -24.60
C VAL A 88 21.49 -8.83 -25.55
N ASP A 89 21.69 -9.89 -26.31
CA ASP A 89 22.76 -9.96 -27.31
C ASP A 89 22.42 -9.09 -28.53
N ASN A 90 23.40 -8.37 -29.05
CA ASN A 90 23.25 -7.59 -30.27
C ASN A 90 22.91 -8.48 -31.48
N PHE A 91 23.44 -9.70 -31.54
CA PHE A 91 23.11 -10.65 -32.61
C PHE A 91 21.62 -11.02 -32.59
N GLU A 92 21.07 -11.30 -31.40
CA GLU A 92 19.66 -11.63 -31.23
C GLU A 92 18.75 -10.45 -31.62
N VAL A 93 19.16 -9.23 -31.27
CA VAL A 93 18.45 -7.99 -31.61
C VAL A 93 18.42 -7.76 -33.13
N GLU A 94 19.52 -8.03 -33.83
CA GLU A 94 19.61 -7.86 -35.29
C GLU A 94 18.81 -8.93 -36.04
N VAL A 95 18.93 -10.20 -35.64
CA VAL A 95 18.31 -11.33 -36.35
C VAL A 95 16.79 -11.38 -36.14
N MET A 96 16.30 -11.00 -34.95
CA MET A 96 14.86 -11.06 -34.62
C MET A 96 14.15 -9.70 -34.77
N SER A 97 14.86 -8.67 -35.24
CA SER A 97 14.34 -7.30 -35.39
C SER A 97 13.03 -7.21 -36.21
N ASN A 98 12.85 -8.11 -37.18
CA ASN A 98 11.68 -8.15 -38.06
C ASN A 98 10.41 -8.70 -37.38
N LEU A 99 10.54 -9.44 -36.28
CA LEU A 99 9.40 -10.11 -35.63
C LEU A 99 8.98 -9.41 -34.34
N LEU A 100 9.95 -8.97 -33.52
CA LEU A 100 9.67 -8.35 -32.23
C LEU A 100 10.83 -7.43 -31.81
N ASN A 101 10.51 -6.30 -31.20
CA ASN A 101 11.51 -5.52 -30.48
C ASN A 101 11.81 -6.17 -29.12
N ILE A 102 12.81 -7.06 -29.11
CA ILE A 102 13.21 -7.84 -27.92
C ILE A 102 13.61 -6.92 -26.77
N LYS A 103 14.29 -5.80 -27.04
CA LYS A 103 14.71 -4.86 -26.00
C LYS A 103 13.48 -4.29 -25.27
N ALA A 104 12.52 -3.76 -26.03
CA ALA A 104 11.31 -3.16 -25.47
C ALA A 104 10.52 -4.17 -24.61
N GLU A 105 10.37 -5.41 -25.08
CA GLU A 105 9.63 -6.43 -24.35
C GLU A 105 10.33 -6.83 -23.04
N LYS A 106 11.66 -6.98 -23.06
CA LYS A 106 12.43 -7.29 -21.85
C LYS A 106 12.39 -6.15 -20.83
N TYR A 107 12.46 -4.90 -21.28
CA TYR A 107 12.28 -3.73 -20.39
C TYR A 107 10.87 -3.70 -19.79
N ARG A 108 9.84 -3.94 -20.59
CA ARG A 108 8.46 -4.02 -20.13
C ARG A 108 8.27 -5.10 -19.06
N MET A 109 8.80 -6.30 -19.27
CA MET A 109 8.72 -7.38 -18.28
C MET A 109 9.42 -7.02 -16.97
N LYS A 110 10.60 -6.41 -17.03
CA LYS A 110 11.33 -5.97 -15.82
C LYS A 110 10.59 -4.85 -15.08
N ALA A 111 10.04 -3.88 -15.81
CA ALA A 111 9.25 -2.79 -15.25
C ALA A 111 8.02 -3.32 -14.49
N ARG A 112 7.30 -4.29 -15.07
CA ARG A 112 6.17 -4.96 -14.38
C ARG A 112 6.62 -5.65 -13.10
N GLN A 113 7.73 -6.40 -13.16
CA GLN A 113 8.25 -7.09 -11.98
C GLN A 113 8.67 -6.12 -10.88
N ALA A 114 9.22 -4.95 -11.22
CA ALA A 114 9.56 -3.92 -10.23
C ALA A 114 8.32 -3.41 -9.48
N GLY A 115 7.21 -3.14 -10.19
CA GLY A 115 5.95 -2.74 -9.56
C GLY A 115 5.34 -3.83 -8.66
N ILE A 116 5.39 -5.09 -9.11
CA ILE A 116 4.93 -6.24 -8.30
C ILE A 116 5.79 -6.37 -7.05
N LYS A 117 7.12 -6.32 -7.17
CA LYS A 117 8.04 -6.47 -6.05
C LYS A 117 7.85 -5.36 -5.02
N PHE A 118 7.70 -4.11 -5.46
CA PHE A 118 7.41 -2.99 -4.57
C PHE A 118 6.12 -3.22 -3.78
N SER A 119 5.05 -3.69 -4.45
CA SER A 119 3.77 -3.95 -3.81
C SER A 119 3.86 -5.07 -2.78
N GLU A 120 4.60 -6.13 -3.08
CA GLU A 120 4.86 -7.23 -2.14
C GLU A 120 5.61 -6.72 -0.90
N THR A 121 6.71 -5.99 -1.08
CA THR A 121 7.50 -5.44 0.04
C THR A 121 6.72 -4.39 0.84
N PHE A 122 5.78 -3.68 0.21
CA PHE A 122 4.95 -2.72 0.91
C PHE A 122 4.03 -3.38 1.95
N PHE A 123 3.46 -4.55 1.64
CA PHE A 123 2.61 -5.28 2.58
C PHE A 123 3.42 -6.18 3.52
N GLU A 124 4.31 -7.01 2.96
CA GLU A 124 4.98 -8.13 3.65
C GLU A 124 6.48 -7.89 3.93
N GLY A 125 7.01 -6.71 3.62
CA GLY A 125 8.43 -6.42 3.79
C GLY A 125 8.91 -6.59 5.23
N ASP A 126 10.05 -7.26 5.40
CA ASP A 126 10.70 -7.42 6.70
C ASP A 126 12.22 -7.34 6.56
N THR A 127 12.80 -6.30 7.14
CA THR A 127 14.26 -6.10 7.19
C THR A 127 15.00 -7.18 7.98
N ALA A 128 14.33 -7.96 8.83
CA ALA A 128 14.94 -9.09 9.53
C ALA A 128 15.12 -10.31 8.61
N VAL A 129 14.28 -10.44 7.57
CA VAL A 129 14.35 -11.52 6.57
C VAL A 129 15.20 -11.09 5.39
N ASP A 130 15.01 -9.87 4.90
CA ASP A 130 15.78 -9.27 3.82
C ASP A 130 16.30 -7.89 4.24
N ALA A 131 17.57 -7.84 4.64
CA ALA A 131 18.23 -6.62 5.12
C ALA A 131 18.35 -5.51 4.06
N TYR A 132 18.14 -5.82 2.78
CA TYR A 132 18.14 -4.82 1.69
C TYR A 132 16.73 -4.32 1.34
N SER A 133 15.70 -4.87 1.97
CA SER A 133 14.32 -4.44 1.84
C SER A 133 13.96 -3.35 2.87
N PHE A 134 12.69 -2.97 2.92
CA PHE A 134 12.14 -2.06 3.92
C PHE A 134 11.00 -2.75 4.69
N ASP A 135 10.71 -2.25 5.89
CA ASP A 135 9.64 -2.80 6.72
C ASP A 135 8.27 -2.42 6.15
N GLY A 136 7.49 -3.43 5.76
CA GLY A 136 6.14 -3.30 5.23
C GLY A 136 5.08 -3.08 6.30
N LEU A 137 3.82 -2.95 5.87
CA LEU A 137 2.68 -2.71 6.75
C LEU A 137 2.51 -3.80 7.81
N ARG A 138 2.70 -5.07 7.46
CA ARG A 138 2.49 -6.18 8.40
C ARG A 138 3.33 -6.07 9.67
N LYS A 139 4.60 -5.67 9.54
CA LYS A 139 5.51 -5.47 10.69
C LYS A 139 5.17 -4.21 11.49
N ARG A 140 4.59 -3.19 10.83
CA ARG A 140 4.22 -1.91 11.46
C ARG A 140 2.88 -1.99 12.20
N LEU A 141 1.95 -2.79 11.69
CA LEU A 141 0.64 -3.01 12.30
C LEU A 141 0.80 -3.81 13.59
N THR A 142 0.77 -3.10 14.71
CA THR A 142 0.97 -3.67 16.05
C THR A 142 -0.14 -3.23 17.00
N GLY A 143 -0.32 -3.97 18.10
CA GLY A 143 -1.31 -3.66 19.13
C GLY A 143 -2.74 -3.60 18.59
N ASN A 144 -3.47 -2.55 18.96
CA ASN A 144 -4.90 -2.39 18.66
C ASN A 144 -5.21 -2.18 17.17
N GLN A 145 -4.20 -2.01 16.31
CA GLN A 145 -4.39 -1.92 14.86
C GLN A 145 -4.56 -3.31 14.23
N LYS A 146 -4.13 -4.38 14.90
CA LYS A 146 -4.33 -5.76 14.44
C LYS A 146 -5.65 -6.29 15.00
N ILE A 147 -6.70 -6.20 14.20
CA ILE A 147 -8.03 -6.72 14.57
C ILE A 147 -8.14 -8.18 14.15
N ILE A 148 -8.17 -9.07 15.14
CA ILE A 148 -8.42 -10.49 14.92
C ILE A 148 -9.92 -10.76 14.84
N GLN A 149 -10.34 -11.65 13.92
CA GLN A 149 -11.74 -12.06 13.85
C GLN A 149 -12.08 -13.04 14.99
N SER A 150 -11.25 -14.05 15.18
CA SER A 150 -11.25 -14.98 16.30
C SER A 150 -9.92 -15.71 16.36
N ALA A 151 -9.56 -16.27 17.52
CA ALA A 151 -8.44 -17.21 17.62
C ALA A 151 -8.65 -18.40 16.68
N GLY A 152 -7.63 -18.80 15.91
CA GLY A 152 -7.71 -19.90 14.93
C GLY A 152 -8.50 -19.59 13.65
N GLY A 153 -8.84 -18.32 13.41
CA GLY A 153 -9.57 -17.88 12.21
C GLY A 153 -11.08 -17.96 12.35
N GLY A 154 -11.77 -17.01 11.71
CA GLY A 154 -13.23 -16.88 11.80
C GLY A 154 -13.86 -16.44 10.48
N THR A 155 -15.17 -16.64 10.36
CA THR A 155 -15.91 -16.18 9.17
C THR A 155 -15.96 -14.66 9.15
N LEU A 156 -15.65 -14.04 8.01
CA LEU A 156 -15.74 -12.59 7.86
C LEU A 156 -17.18 -12.10 8.06
N THR A 157 -17.36 -11.05 8.84
CA THR A 157 -18.65 -10.38 9.08
C THR A 157 -18.55 -8.90 8.68
N LEU A 158 -19.67 -8.29 8.26
CA LEU A 158 -19.69 -6.87 7.91
C LEU A 158 -19.35 -5.97 9.10
N ALA A 159 -19.86 -6.30 10.29
CA ALA A 159 -19.59 -5.57 11.52
C ALA A 159 -18.08 -5.45 11.84
N LYS A 160 -17.26 -6.46 11.47
CA LYS A 160 -15.81 -6.36 11.63
C LYS A 160 -15.13 -5.44 10.61
N ILE A 161 -15.71 -5.31 9.42
CA ILE A 161 -15.20 -4.36 8.43
C ILE A 161 -15.53 -2.94 8.90
N ASP A 162 -16.69 -2.73 9.52
CA ASP A 162 -17.06 -1.45 10.13
C ASP A 162 -16.12 -1.12 11.31
N GLU A 163 -15.85 -2.08 12.21
CA GLU A 163 -14.86 -1.93 13.30
C GLU A 163 -13.47 -1.58 12.77
N LEU A 164 -13.05 -2.21 11.67
CA LEU A 164 -11.78 -1.89 11.00
C LEU A 164 -11.76 -0.46 10.47
N LEU A 165 -12.83 -0.01 9.81
CA LEU A 165 -12.94 1.35 9.29
C LEU A 165 -12.89 2.41 10.40
N ASP A 166 -13.53 2.12 11.54
CA ASP A 166 -13.57 2.99 12.73
C ASP A 166 -12.21 3.06 13.45
N SER A 167 -11.41 2.00 13.40
CA SER A 167 -10.08 1.95 14.01
C SER A 167 -9.06 2.88 13.34
N VAL A 168 -9.31 3.26 12.08
CA VAL A 168 -8.47 4.18 11.33
C VAL A 168 -9.09 5.57 11.41
N LEU A 169 -8.31 6.57 11.83
CA LEU A 169 -8.75 7.98 11.83
C LEU A 169 -8.76 8.53 10.39
N GLY A 170 -9.78 9.32 10.03
CA GLY A 170 -9.94 9.93 8.69
C GLY A 170 -11.32 9.69 8.10
N ASP A 171 -11.70 10.45 7.06
CA ASP A 171 -12.96 10.26 6.36
C ASP A 171 -12.89 9.06 5.39
N GLY A 172 -14.03 8.50 5.00
CA GLY A 172 -14.12 7.31 4.15
C GLY A 172 -13.45 7.48 2.78
N GLY A 173 -13.39 8.71 2.26
CA GLY A 173 -12.75 9.05 0.99
C GLY A 173 -11.22 9.00 1.00
N ASP A 174 -10.59 9.12 2.17
CA ASP A 174 -9.12 9.08 2.31
C ASP A 174 -8.60 7.67 2.65
N LYS A 175 -9.51 6.75 3.00
CA LYS A 175 -9.19 5.35 3.30
C LYS A 175 -9.14 4.54 2.01
N VAL A 176 -8.34 3.48 2.00
CA VAL A 176 -8.35 2.48 0.93
C VAL A 176 -8.36 1.09 1.55
N LEU A 177 -9.32 0.25 1.16
CA LEU A 177 -9.39 -1.13 1.59
C LEU A 177 -8.62 -2.02 0.63
N TRP A 178 -7.47 -2.52 1.08
CA TRP A 178 -6.63 -3.46 0.34
C TRP A 178 -7.06 -4.89 0.64
N MET A 179 -7.41 -5.67 -0.39
CA MET A 179 -7.81 -7.07 -0.18
C MET A 179 -7.53 -7.98 -1.36
N SER A 180 -7.52 -9.29 -1.12
CA SER A 180 -7.41 -10.29 -2.17
C SER A 180 -8.70 -10.41 -3.00
N PRO A 181 -8.65 -10.93 -4.24
CA PRO A 181 -9.84 -11.18 -5.05
C PRO A 181 -10.86 -12.14 -4.39
N ILE A 182 -10.38 -13.02 -3.50
CA ILE A 182 -11.21 -13.95 -2.73
C ILE A 182 -11.96 -13.18 -1.64
N MET A 183 -11.27 -12.31 -0.90
CA MET A 183 -11.88 -11.49 0.15
C MET A 183 -12.92 -10.52 -0.41
N ARG A 184 -12.63 -9.85 -1.53
CA ARG A 184 -13.62 -8.99 -2.22
C ARG A 184 -14.90 -9.76 -2.56
N ARG A 185 -14.78 -11.01 -3.03
CA ARG A 185 -15.95 -11.85 -3.34
C ARG A 185 -16.75 -12.16 -2.08
N LYS A 186 -16.09 -12.50 -0.97
CA LYS A 186 -16.77 -12.71 0.32
C LYS A 186 -17.52 -11.46 0.79
N VAL A 187 -16.89 -10.29 0.74
CA VAL A 187 -17.55 -9.00 1.06
C VAL A 187 -18.76 -8.77 0.17
N THR A 188 -18.63 -8.96 -1.14
CA THR A 188 -19.74 -8.80 -2.09
C THR A 188 -20.90 -9.75 -1.77
N THR A 189 -20.62 -11.01 -1.42
CA THR A 189 -21.65 -11.98 -1.01
C THR A 189 -22.35 -11.56 0.27
N LEU A 190 -21.61 -11.09 1.29
CA LEU A 190 -22.17 -10.61 2.54
C LEU A 190 -23.07 -9.39 2.32
N VAL A 191 -22.65 -8.42 1.49
CA VAL A 191 -23.45 -7.24 1.19
C VAL A 191 -24.73 -7.61 0.41
N ARG A 192 -24.64 -8.57 -0.53
CA ARG A 192 -25.83 -9.07 -1.27
C ARG A 192 -26.82 -9.84 -0.39
N ALA A 193 -26.34 -10.47 0.68
CA ALA A 193 -27.21 -11.20 1.62
C ALA A 193 -28.03 -10.25 2.51
N VAL A 194 -27.56 -9.01 2.71
CA VAL A 194 -28.31 -7.97 3.43
C VAL A 194 -29.39 -7.41 2.51
N SER A 195 -30.65 -7.73 2.82
CA SER A 195 -31.80 -7.22 2.09
C SER A 195 -31.97 -5.72 2.38
N GLY A 196 -31.94 -4.87 1.35
CA GLY A 196 -32.37 -3.47 1.46
C GLY A 196 -31.28 -2.41 1.66
N SER A 197 -29.99 -2.73 1.51
CA SER A 197 -28.92 -1.72 1.58
C SER A 197 -27.99 -1.75 0.37
N GLY A 198 -28.00 -0.67 -0.42
CA GLY A 198 -27.08 -0.41 -1.53
C GLY A 198 -25.75 0.16 -1.03
N LEU A 199 -24.99 -0.62 -0.26
CA LEU A 199 -23.67 -0.23 0.26
C LEU A 199 -22.53 -0.38 -0.77
N ILE A 200 -22.83 -0.91 -1.96
CA ILE A 200 -21.88 -1.05 -3.06
C ILE A 200 -22.00 0.17 -3.95
N ASN A 201 -21.10 1.14 -3.76
CA ASN A 201 -20.96 2.27 -4.65
C ASN A 201 -19.89 1.97 -5.70
N PHE A 202 -20.05 2.47 -6.92
CA PHE A 202 -19.01 2.40 -7.94
C PHE A 202 -18.27 3.73 -7.99
N THR A 203 -16.98 3.72 -7.66
CA THR A 203 -16.08 4.88 -7.77
C THR A 203 -15.16 4.70 -8.98
N GLN A 204 -14.51 5.76 -9.44
CA GLN A 204 -13.59 5.69 -10.58
C GLN A 204 -12.14 5.86 -10.09
N ASP A 205 -11.25 5.00 -10.57
CA ASP A 205 -9.81 5.03 -10.31
C ASP A 205 -9.09 6.14 -11.10
N ALA A 206 -7.83 6.45 -10.79
CA ALA A 206 -7.04 7.44 -11.54
C ALA A 206 -6.85 7.06 -13.04
N PHE A 207 -6.93 5.76 -13.34
CA PHE A 207 -6.92 5.21 -14.71
C PHE A 207 -8.32 5.11 -15.35
N GLY A 208 -9.36 5.65 -14.72
CA GLY A 208 -10.72 5.65 -15.26
C GLY A 208 -11.49 4.34 -15.08
N LYS A 209 -10.94 3.35 -14.36
CA LYS A 209 -11.58 2.04 -14.13
C LYS A 209 -12.59 2.13 -12.98
N GLN A 210 -13.75 1.49 -13.13
CA GLN A 210 -14.73 1.40 -12.05
C GLN A 210 -14.20 0.50 -10.92
N GLN A 211 -14.32 0.96 -9.69
CA GLN A 211 -13.99 0.25 -8.47
C GLN A 211 -15.23 0.10 -7.59
N VAL A 212 -15.29 -1.00 -6.86
CA VAL A 212 -16.31 -1.20 -5.83
C VAL A 212 -15.85 -0.47 -4.57
N ALA A 213 -16.74 0.31 -3.95
CA ALA A 213 -16.53 0.91 -2.66
C ALA A 213 -17.51 0.32 -1.64
N TYR A 214 -17.07 0.25 -0.37
CA TYR A 214 -17.88 -0.12 0.78
C TYR A 214 -17.88 1.04 1.77
N ALA A 215 -19.06 1.49 2.21
CA ALA A 215 -19.22 2.63 3.11
C ALA A 215 -18.49 3.91 2.65
N GLY A 216 -18.40 4.14 1.34
CA GLY A 216 -17.67 5.28 0.75
C GLY A 216 -16.16 5.05 0.57
N THR A 217 -15.61 3.97 1.12
CA THR A 217 -14.19 3.62 1.01
C THR A 217 -13.93 2.71 -0.20
N PRO A 218 -13.04 3.09 -1.14
CA PRO A 218 -12.70 2.28 -2.30
C PRO A 218 -12.01 0.96 -1.90
N ILE A 219 -12.43 -0.13 -2.54
CA ILE A 219 -11.81 -1.45 -2.40
C ILE A 219 -10.83 -1.67 -3.53
N ARG A 220 -9.54 -1.77 -3.19
CA ARG A 220 -8.47 -2.07 -4.13
C ARG A 220 -8.03 -3.52 -4.00
N ILE A 221 -8.04 -4.20 -5.13
CA ILE A 221 -7.67 -5.61 -5.20
C ILE A 221 -6.17 -5.70 -5.38
N VAL A 222 -5.52 -6.45 -4.50
CA VAL A 222 -4.10 -6.71 -4.60
C VAL A 222 -3.87 -8.17 -4.93
N ARG A 223 -3.17 -8.39 -6.03
CA ARG A 223 -2.65 -9.69 -6.46
C ARG A 223 -1.39 -9.45 -7.28
N ARG A 224 -0.56 -10.47 -7.33
CA ARG A 224 0.49 -10.58 -8.33
C ARG A 224 -0.11 -10.63 -9.73
N GLU A 225 0.41 -9.82 -10.64
CA GLU A 225 -0.05 -9.78 -12.01
C GLU A 225 0.50 -10.95 -12.85
N ASP A 226 1.61 -11.55 -12.42
CA ASP A 226 2.31 -12.61 -13.12
C ASP A 226 1.72 -14.01 -12.86
N ASP A 227 1.47 -14.37 -11.60
CA ASP A 227 0.95 -15.69 -11.21
C ASP A 227 -0.49 -15.66 -10.67
N GLY A 228 -1.04 -14.47 -10.41
CA GLY A 228 -2.38 -14.30 -9.84
C GLY A 228 -2.48 -14.63 -8.35
N VAL A 229 -1.37 -14.96 -7.68
CA VAL A 229 -1.30 -15.27 -6.25
C VAL A 229 -1.54 -14.00 -5.44
N SER A 230 -2.16 -14.14 -4.28
CA SER A 230 -2.36 -13.02 -3.35
C SER A 230 -1.17 -12.89 -2.42
N PHE A 231 -0.79 -11.67 -2.10
CA PHE A 231 0.19 -11.39 -1.05
C PHE A 231 -0.33 -11.71 0.35
N PHE A 232 -1.65 -11.67 0.54
CA PHE A 232 -2.30 -11.91 1.82
C PHE A 232 -2.51 -13.40 2.05
N LEU A 233 -1.53 -14.04 2.67
CA LEU A 233 -1.65 -15.40 3.18
C LEU A 233 -2.28 -15.37 4.59
N TYR A 234 -3.06 -16.39 4.95
CA TYR A 234 -3.67 -16.49 6.29
C TYR A 234 -2.68 -17.05 7.33
N ASP A 235 -1.42 -16.64 7.26
CA ASP A 235 -0.33 -17.10 8.13
C ASP A 235 -0.13 -16.17 9.36
N GLU A 236 -1.13 -15.34 9.67
CA GLU A 236 -1.14 -14.42 10.82
C GLU A 236 -1.63 -15.05 12.14
N ASP A 237 -1.95 -16.34 12.11
CA ASP A 237 -2.50 -17.08 13.25
C ASP A 237 -1.46 -17.18 14.39
N PRO A 238 -1.75 -16.67 15.60
CA PRO A 238 -0.89 -16.87 16.76
C PRO A 238 -0.95 -18.30 17.34
N GLY A 239 -1.77 -19.19 16.76
CA GLY A 239 -2.06 -20.53 17.30
C GLY A 239 -3.31 -20.55 18.17
#